data_AF-A0A7S4B470-F1
#
_entry.id   AF-A0A7S4B470-F1
#
_cell.length_a   1.000
_cell.length_b   1.000
_cell.length_c   1.000
_cell.angle_alpha   90.00
_cell.angle_beta   90.00
_cell.angle_gamma   90.00
#
_symmetry.space_group_name_H-M   'P 1'
#
loop_
_entity.id
_entity.type
_entity.pdbx_description
1 polymer ?
#
loop_
_entity_poly.entity_id
_entity_poly.type
_entity_poly.pdbx_seq_one_letter_code
_entity_poly.pdbx_strand_id
1 'polypeptide(L)'
;MMQARIDMAVSKENRARAAAANAAAQALQAPEDIAAAALEGDEFISRSVSAMGRRDFPAAHQALNSARAAYARAGPETERARASTLENLFASLRAEQERGERVQKLLRQKAILAQAKKKQQAKELGLDPDLVLRADDEIK
;
A
#
# COMPACT_ATOMS: atom_id res chain seq x y z
N MET A 1 36.89 -53.14 -26.14
CA MET A 1 36.55 -52.61 -24.79
C MET A 1 37.14 -51.22 -24.49
N MET A 2 38.16 -50.74 -25.20
CA MET A 2 38.78 -49.43 -24.95
C MET A 2 37.91 -48.24 -25.44
N GLN A 3 37.32 -48.34 -26.64
CA GLN A 3 36.47 -47.29 -27.22
C GLN A 3 35.25 -46.95 -26.34
N ALA A 4 34.53 -47.96 -25.84
CA ALA A 4 33.38 -47.76 -24.95
C ALA A 4 33.73 -47.06 -23.62
N ARG A 5 34.98 -47.21 -23.14
CA ARG A 5 35.46 -46.51 -21.93
C ARG A 5 35.75 -45.04 -22.22
N ILE A 6 36.26 -44.73 -23.42
CA ILE A 6 36.52 -43.37 -23.89
C ILE A 6 35.19 -42.64 -24.11
N ASP A 7 34.24 -43.26 -24.80
CA ASP A 7 32.93 -42.66 -25.07
C ASP A 7 32.15 -42.39 -23.76
N MET A 8 32.27 -43.28 -22.78
CA MET A 8 31.66 -43.10 -21.45
C MET A 8 32.35 -42.00 -20.64
N ALA A 9 33.67 -41.82 -20.76
CA ALA A 9 34.39 -40.73 -20.11
C ALA A 9 34.02 -39.36 -20.72
N VAL A 10 33.98 -39.27 -22.05
CA VAL A 10 33.56 -38.06 -22.78
C VAL A 10 32.10 -37.69 -22.46
N SER A 11 31.21 -38.69 -22.38
CA SER A 11 29.81 -38.51 -21.97
C SER A 11 29.68 -37.94 -20.56
N LYS A 12 30.46 -38.45 -19.59
CA LYS A 12 30.47 -37.93 -18.21
C LYS A 12 30.97 -36.49 -18.14
N GLU A 13 32.02 -36.18 -18.88
CA GLU A 13 32.59 -34.83 -18.92
C GLU A 13 31.61 -33.82 -19.55
N ASN A 14 30.95 -34.19 -20.64
CA ASN A 14 29.94 -33.35 -21.28
C ASN A 14 28.72 -33.10 -20.36
N ARG A 15 28.27 -34.11 -19.62
CA ARG A 15 27.19 -33.93 -18.62
C ARG A 15 27.62 -33.03 -17.47
N ALA A 16 28.86 -33.15 -16.99
CA ALA A 16 29.39 -32.28 -15.94
C ALA A 16 29.50 -30.82 -16.40
N ARG A 17 29.94 -30.57 -17.64
CA ARG A 17 29.97 -29.23 -18.24
C ARG A 17 28.57 -28.64 -18.40
N ALA A 18 27.60 -29.44 -18.86
CA ALA A 18 26.20 -29.00 -18.96
C ALA A 18 25.58 -28.68 -17.58
N ALA A 19 25.87 -29.49 -16.57
CA ALA A 19 25.42 -29.23 -15.19
C ALA A 19 26.03 -27.95 -14.62
N ALA A 20 27.32 -27.69 -14.86
CA ALA A 20 27.99 -26.47 -14.43
C ALA A 20 27.45 -25.22 -15.15
N ALA A 21 27.16 -25.30 -16.45
CA ALA A 21 26.56 -24.21 -17.21
C ALA A 21 25.14 -23.89 -16.72
N ASN A 22 24.33 -24.92 -16.43
CA ASN A 22 23.00 -24.73 -15.86
C ASN A 22 23.04 -24.11 -14.46
N ALA A 23 23.98 -24.54 -13.60
CA ALA A 23 24.17 -23.95 -12.27
C ALA A 23 24.60 -22.48 -12.35
N ALA A 24 25.49 -22.13 -13.29
CA ALA A 24 25.88 -20.74 -13.53
C ALA A 24 24.72 -19.88 -14.06
N ALA A 25 23.89 -20.41 -14.96
CA ALA A 25 22.70 -19.72 -15.46
C ALA A 25 21.67 -19.46 -14.34
N GLN A 26 21.43 -20.45 -13.47
CA GLN A 26 20.56 -20.29 -12.30
C GLN A 26 21.11 -19.26 -11.30
N ALA A 27 22.44 -19.23 -11.11
CA ALA A 27 23.08 -18.24 -10.25
C ALA A 27 23.01 -16.81 -10.79
N LEU A 28 22.89 -16.63 -12.11
CA LEU A 28 22.69 -15.33 -12.76
C LEU A 28 21.22 -14.87 -12.72
N GLN A 29 20.26 -15.80 -12.79
CA GLN A 29 18.82 -15.49 -12.71
C GLN A 29 18.38 -15.04 -11.32
N ALA A 30 18.96 -15.62 -10.25
CA ALA A 30 18.59 -15.26 -8.87
C ALA A 30 18.79 -13.75 -8.53
N PRO A 31 19.90 -13.10 -8.90
CA PRO A 31 20.06 -11.64 -8.76
C PRO A 31 19.07 -10.81 -9.57
N GLU A 32 18.72 -11.25 -10.79
CA GLU A 32 17.76 -10.54 -11.65
C GLU A 32 16.35 -10.58 -11.05
N ASP A 33 15.93 -11.74 -10.53
CA ASP A 33 14.64 -11.91 -9.86
C ASP A 33 14.54 -11.07 -8.57
N ILE A 34 15.63 -10.98 -7.81
CA ILE A 34 15.72 -10.13 -6.61
C ILE A 34 15.56 -8.65 -6.99
N ALA A 35 16.29 -8.21 -8.03
CA ALA A 35 16.24 -6.82 -8.49
C ALA A 35 14.85 -6.46 -9.05
N ALA A 36 14.23 -7.36 -9.80
CA ALA A 36 12.88 -7.17 -10.33
C ALA A 36 11.84 -7.06 -9.20
N ALA A 37 11.90 -7.93 -8.19
CA ALA A 37 11.01 -7.88 -7.04
C ALA A 37 11.20 -6.59 -6.20
N ALA A 38 12.43 -6.11 -6.06
CA ALA A 38 12.71 -4.84 -5.39
C ALA A 38 12.13 -3.64 -6.16
N LEU A 39 12.29 -3.63 -7.49
CA LEU A 39 11.73 -2.60 -8.36
C LEU A 39 10.19 -2.57 -8.28
N GLU A 40 9.56 -3.74 -8.32
CA GLU A 40 8.11 -3.88 -8.16
C GLU A 40 7.63 -3.31 -6.82
N GLY A 41 8.38 -3.55 -5.74
CA GLY A 41 8.11 -2.94 -4.44
C GLY A 41 8.15 -1.41 -4.49
N ASP A 42 9.19 -0.84 -5.12
CA ASP A 42 9.34 0.60 -5.29
C ASP A 42 8.21 1.21 -6.15
N GLU A 43 7.71 0.50 -7.17
CA GLU A 43 6.52 0.91 -7.92
C GLU A 43 5.27 0.98 -7.03
N PHE A 44 5.07 -0.01 -6.16
CA PHE A 44 3.94 -0.01 -5.24
C PHE A 44 4.02 1.14 -4.21
N ILE A 45 5.22 1.52 -3.77
CA ILE A 45 5.42 2.73 -2.95
C ILE A 45 4.97 3.98 -3.71
N SER A 46 5.36 4.13 -4.97
CA SER A 46 4.91 5.26 -5.80
C SER A 46 3.38 5.31 -5.93
N ARG A 47 2.75 4.15 -6.18
CA ARG A 47 1.29 4.03 -6.24
C ARG A 47 0.62 4.38 -4.90
N SER A 48 1.21 3.98 -3.76
CA SER A 48 0.64 4.32 -2.45
C SER A 48 0.70 5.82 -2.17
N VAL A 49 1.82 6.48 -2.47
CA VAL A 49 1.97 7.93 -2.30
C VAL A 49 0.99 8.69 -3.19
N SER A 50 0.82 8.26 -4.45
CA SER A 50 -0.18 8.84 -5.36
C SER A 50 -1.61 8.69 -4.83
N ALA A 51 -1.95 7.50 -4.31
CA ALA A 51 -3.27 7.23 -3.72
C ALA A 51 -3.53 8.06 -2.46
N MET A 52 -2.52 8.23 -1.59
CA MET A 52 -2.60 9.13 -0.43
C MET A 52 -2.86 10.58 -0.86
N GLY A 53 -2.20 11.07 -1.92
CA GLY A 53 -2.45 12.41 -2.47
C GLY A 53 -3.88 12.63 -2.95
N ARG A 54 -4.51 11.58 -3.50
CA ARG A 54 -5.93 11.57 -3.89
C ARG A 54 -6.89 11.29 -2.73
N ARG A 55 -6.39 11.07 -1.52
CA ARG A 55 -7.15 10.63 -0.33
C ARG A 55 -7.87 9.30 -0.52
N ASP A 56 -7.40 8.47 -1.44
CA ASP A 56 -7.86 7.10 -1.63
C ASP A 56 -7.07 6.17 -0.69
N PHE A 57 -7.43 6.24 0.59
CA PHE A 57 -6.73 5.51 1.64
C PHE A 57 -6.83 3.97 1.52
N PRO A 58 -7.95 3.37 1.05
CA PRO A 58 -8.01 1.94 0.76
C PRO A 58 -6.99 1.52 -0.31
N ALA A 59 -6.90 2.25 -1.42
CA ALA A 59 -5.93 1.94 -2.47
C ALA A 59 -4.49 2.13 -1.98
N ALA A 60 -4.22 3.17 -1.17
CA ALA A 60 -2.91 3.39 -0.56
C ALA A 60 -2.52 2.22 0.36
N HIS A 61 -3.43 1.74 1.20
CA HIS A 61 -3.19 0.60 2.09
C HIS A 61 -2.89 -0.67 1.32
N GLN A 62 -3.68 -0.96 0.27
CA GLN A 62 -3.46 -2.11 -0.59
C GLN A 62 -2.09 -2.06 -1.25
N ALA A 63 -1.71 -0.91 -1.81
CA ALA A 63 -0.41 -0.72 -2.44
C ALA A 63 0.75 -0.93 -1.44
N LEU A 64 0.66 -0.43 -0.20
CA LEU A 64 1.70 -0.67 0.82
C LEU A 64 1.84 -2.15 1.20
N ASN A 65 0.74 -2.90 1.26
CA ASN A 65 0.80 -4.35 1.48
C ASN A 65 1.46 -5.08 0.30
N SER A 66 1.15 -4.66 -0.94
CA SER A 66 1.81 -5.19 -2.14
C SER A 66 3.30 -4.88 -2.17
N ALA A 67 3.70 -3.67 -1.77
CA ALA A 67 5.11 -3.29 -1.63
C ALA A 67 5.83 -4.18 -0.61
N ARG A 68 5.23 -4.38 0.58
CA ARG A 68 5.78 -5.28 1.61
C ARG A 68 5.96 -6.70 1.08
N ALA A 69 4.98 -7.25 0.36
CA ALA A 69 5.07 -8.57 -0.23
C ALA A 69 6.18 -8.67 -1.28
N ALA A 70 6.33 -7.66 -2.14
CA ALA A 70 7.38 -7.61 -3.15
C ALA A 70 8.78 -7.56 -2.53
N TYR A 71 8.99 -6.72 -1.51
CA TYR A 71 10.29 -6.68 -0.81
C TYR A 71 10.59 -7.97 -0.05
N ALA A 72 9.60 -8.64 0.55
CA ALA A 72 9.79 -9.94 1.17
C ALA A 72 10.24 -11.01 0.14
N ARG A 73 9.71 -10.96 -1.10
CA ARG A 73 10.19 -11.82 -2.20
C ARG A 73 11.60 -11.47 -2.67
N ALA A 74 11.97 -10.19 -2.67
CA ALA A 74 13.32 -9.74 -2.99
C ALA A 74 14.36 -10.17 -1.94
N GLY A 75 13.91 -10.58 -0.74
CA GLY A 75 14.75 -11.20 0.28
C GLY A 75 14.99 -10.31 1.51
N PRO A 76 15.60 -10.90 2.55
CA PRO A 76 15.64 -10.31 3.89
C PRO A 76 16.54 -9.07 4.00
N GLU A 77 17.47 -8.86 3.07
CA GLU A 77 18.28 -7.63 3.03
C GLU A 77 17.45 -6.46 2.50
N THR A 78 16.76 -6.65 1.38
CA THR A 78 15.85 -5.66 0.78
C THR A 78 14.70 -5.32 1.74
N GLU A 79 14.09 -6.33 2.36
CA GLU A 79 13.03 -6.13 3.34
C GLU A 79 13.50 -5.26 4.52
N ARG A 80 14.68 -5.56 5.10
CA ARG A 80 15.25 -4.75 6.17
C ARG A 80 15.60 -3.33 5.72
N ALA A 81 16.18 -3.19 4.52
CA ALA A 81 16.55 -1.89 3.96
C ALA A 81 15.33 -0.98 3.72
N ARG A 82 14.16 -1.56 3.43
CA ARG A 82 12.92 -0.82 3.14
C ARG A 82 11.92 -0.77 4.30
N ALA A 83 12.19 -1.48 5.41
CA ALA A 83 11.29 -1.58 6.55
C ALA A 83 10.89 -0.21 7.12
N SER A 84 11.87 0.67 7.39
CA SER A 84 11.60 2.00 7.96
C SER A 84 10.72 2.85 7.04
N THR A 85 10.95 2.79 5.71
CA THR A 85 10.12 3.50 4.74
C THR A 85 8.67 3.01 4.78
N LEU A 86 8.46 1.70 4.78
CA LEU A 86 7.11 1.11 4.88
C LEU A 86 6.42 1.50 6.18
N GLU A 87 7.10 1.39 7.31
CA GLU A 87 6.55 1.73 8.64
C GLU A 87 6.10 3.20 8.70
N ASN A 88 6.94 4.11 8.22
CA ASN A 88 6.63 5.53 8.16
C ASN A 88 5.41 5.81 7.27
N LEU A 89 5.29 5.13 6.14
CA LEU A 89 4.15 5.30 5.23
C LEU A 89 2.86 4.72 5.82
N PHE A 90 2.91 3.56 6.48
CA PHE A 90 1.76 3.01 7.20
C PHE A 90 1.31 3.94 8.35
N ALA A 91 2.26 4.49 9.10
CA ALA A 91 1.96 5.45 10.17
C ALA A 91 1.32 6.73 9.61
N SER A 92 1.85 7.26 8.51
CA SER A 92 1.32 8.45 7.84
C SER A 92 -0.10 8.22 7.31
N LEU A 93 -0.34 7.05 6.71
CA LEU A 93 -1.66 6.66 6.22
C LEU A 93 -2.69 6.60 7.35
N ARG A 94 -2.35 5.98 8.48
CA ARG A 94 -3.22 5.93 9.66
C ARG A 94 -3.52 7.32 10.20
N ALA A 95 -2.52 8.18 10.32
CA ALA A 95 -2.69 9.54 10.80
C ALA A 95 -3.67 10.37 9.93
N GLU A 96 -3.61 10.20 8.60
CA GLU A 96 -4.53 10.89 7.68
C GLU A 96 -5.95 10.31 7.74
N GLN A 97 -6.12 8.99 7.90
CA GLN A 97 -7.44 8.38 8.14
C GLN A 97 -8.09 8.92 9.42
N GLU A 98 -7.35 8.91 10.54
CA GLU A 98 -7.81 9.45 11.83
C GLU A 98 -8.12 10.95 11.75
N ARG A 99 -7.34 11.71 10.97
CA ARG A 99 -7.63 13.11 10.70
C ARG A 99 -8.95 13.28 9.95
N GLY A 100 -9.19 12.46 8.92
CA GLY A 100 -10.45 12.45 8.18
C GLY A 100 -11.66 12.21 9.09
N GLU A 101 -11.59 11.21 9.95
CA GLU A 101 -12.63 10.88 10.93
C GLU A 101 -12.86 12.02 11.94
N ARG A 102 -11.78 12.62 12.46
CA ARG A 102 -11.87 13.78 13.36
C ARG A 102 -12.57 14.97 12.70
N VAL A 103 -12.22 15.29 11.45
CA VAL A 103 -12.85 16.38 10.70
C VAL A 103 -14.34 16.10 10.50
N GLN A 104 -14.72 14.87 10.14
CA GLN A 104 -16.13 14.49 9.99
C GLN A 104 -16.90 14.62 11.31
N LYS A 105 -16.30 14.21 12.42
CA LYS A 105 -16.90 14.37 13.75
C LYS A 105 -17.11 15.85 14.10
N LEU A 106 -16.11 16.70 13.85
CA LEU A 106 -16.21 18.14 14.07
C LEU A 106 -17.28 18.80 13.19
N LEU A 107 -17.40 18.39 11.92
CA LEU A 107 -18.46 18.87 11.02
C LEU A 107 -19.85 18.51 11.55
N ARG A 108 -20.05 17.27 12.01
CA ARG A 108 -21.32 16.85 12.63
C ARG A 108 -21.63 17.65 13.90
N GLN A 109 -20.65 17.85 14.77
CA GLN A 109 -20.82 18.66 15.98
C GLN A 109 -21.15 20.11 15.65
N LYS A 110 -20.48 20.71 14.65
CA LYS A 110 -20.78 22.06 14.18
C LYS A 110 -22.22 22.17 13.66
N ALA A 111 -22.70 21.17 12.92
CA ALA A 111 -24.08 21.13 12.43
C ALA A 111 -25.09 21.09 13.58
N ILE A 112 -24.86 20.24 14.59
CA ILE A 112 -25.71 20.14 15.79
C ILE A 112 -25.74 21.47 16.55
N LEU A 113 -24.60 22.12 16.76
CA LEU A 113 -24.53 23.40 17.46
C LEU A 113 -25.21 24.53 16.67
N ALA A 114 -25.08 24.52 15.34
CA ALA A 114 -25.77 25.49 14.49
C ALA A 114 -27.29 25.31 14.58
N GLN A 115 -27.79 24.06 14.54
CA GLN A 115 -29.21 23.75 14.75
C GLN A 115 -29.68 24.17 16.15
N ALA A 116 -28.90 23.91 17.20
CA ALA A 116 -29.24 24.30 18.57
C ALA A 116 -29.35 25.83 18.72
N LYS A 117 -28.40 26.58 18.14
CA LYS A 117 -28.46 28.05 18.11
C LYS A 117 -29.69 28.57 17.37
N LYS A 118 -30.04 27.99 16.22
CA LYS A 118 -31.25 28.36 15.48
C LYS A 118 -32.52 28.10 16.30
N LYS A 119 -32.62 26.95 16.97
CA LYS A 119 -33.74 26.66 17.88
C LYS A 119 -33.84 27.68 19.01
N GLN A 120 -32.70 28.07 19.60
CA GLN A 120 -32.69 29.06 20.66
C GLN A 120 -33.14 30.44 20.16
N GLN A 121 -32.63 30.89 19.00
CA GLN A 121 -33.05 32.15 18.38
C GLN A 121 -34.54 32.15 18.02
N ALA A 122 -35.07 31.05 17.48
CA ALA A 122 -36.50 30.92 17.20
C ALA A 122 -37.34 31.08 18.48
N LYS A 123 -36.94 30.43 19.58
CA LYS A 123 -37.60 30.59 20.88
C LYS A 123 -37.55 32.03 21.40
N GLU A 124 -36.40 32.69 21.29
CA GLU A 124 -36.24 34.10 21.69
C GLU A 124 -37.13 35.05 20.87
N LEU A 125 -37.37 34.72 19.60
CA LEU A 125 -38.27 35.46 18.71
C LEU A 125 -39.75 35.06 18.86
N GLY A 126 -40.08 34.13 19.76
CA GLY A 126 -41.45 33.62 19.93
C GLY A 126 -41.95 32.74 18.78
N LEU A 127 -41.05 32.27 17.92
CA LEU A 127 -41.34 31.35 16.83
C LEU A 127 -41.24 29.89 17.31
N ASP A 128 -42.05 29.01 16.73
CA ASP A 128 -41.90 27.58 16.97
C ASP A 128 -40.55 27.09 16.38
N PRO A 129 -39.62 26.62 17.23
CA PRO A 129 -38.29 26.18 16.79
C PRO A 129 -38.31 24.99 15.82
N ASP A 130 -39.38 24.20 15.80
CA ASP A 130 -39.45 23.03 14.91
C ASP A 130 -39.95 23.39 13.50
N LEU A 131 -40.65 24.52 13.33
CA LEU A 131 -41.04 25.06 12.01
C LEU A 131 -39.85 25.73 11.30
N VAL A 132 -38.99 26.41 12.04
CA VAL A 132 -37.81 27.12 11.48
C VAL A 132 -36.76 26.16 10.91
N LEU A 133 -36.63 24.95 11.49
CA LEU A 133 -35.67 23.96 10.98
C LEU A 133 -36.14 23.27 9.69
N ARG A 134 -37.45 23.07 9.50
CA ARG A 134 -38.00 22.42 8.29
C ARG A 134 -37.89 23.33 7.06
N ALA A 135 -38.09 24.64 7.25
CA ALA A 135 -37.98 25.62 6.18
C ALA A 135 -36.57 25.69 5.56
N ASP A 136 -35.51 25.46 6.34
CA ASP A 136 -34.13 25.45 5.85
C ASP A 136 -33.74 24.14 5.11
N ASP A 137 -34.42 23.03 5.41
CA ASP A 137 -34.17 21.74 4.76
C ASP A 137 -34.90 21.64 3.39
N GLU A 138 -35.94 22.45 3.15
CA GLU A 138 -36.68 22.52 1.88
C GLU A 138 -36.07 23.48 0.84
N ILE A 139 -35.09 24.31 1.22
CA ILE A 139 -34.44 25.33 0.34
C ILE A 139 -33.13 24.82 -0.29
N LYS A 140 -32.73 23.57 -0.02
CA LYS A 140 -31.51 22.94 -0.59
C LYS A 140 -31.83 21.85 -1.60
#